data_AF-A0A0F9ESK2-F1
#
_entry.id   AF-A0A0F9ESK2-F1
#
_cell.length_a   1.000
_cell.length_b   1.000
_cell.length_c   1.000
_cell.angle_alpha   90.00
_cell.angle_beta   90.00
_cell.angle_gamma   90.00
#
_symmetry.space_group_name_H-M   'P 1'
#
loop_
_entity.id
_entity.type
_entity.pdbx_description
1 polymer ?
#
loop_
_entity_poly.entity_id
_entity_poly.type
_entity_poly.pdbx_seq_one_letter_code
_entity_poly.pdbx_strand_id
1 'polypeptide(L)'
;MSPRHPQVYVKVNAKVDAGIASLISALSRFPLLETFESCQGDVGGENEAGQPAVVFFSYGSWEEVVEFVFNFLAPRLNGQAMFSARNRFDGAPTVEMEMPADLVNQIAIAINLFVKEREGG
;
A
#
# COMPACT_ATOMS: atom_id res chain seq x y z
N MET A 1 15.62 -30.67 9.75
CA MET A 1 15.44 -30.12 8.38
C MET A 1 14.11 -29.39 8.37
N SER A 2 14.11 -28.05 8.36
CA SER A 2 12.88 -27.26 8.34
C SER A 2 12.21 -27.33 6.96
N PRO A 3 10.87 -27.41 6.88
CA PRO A 3 10.18 -27.38 5.60
C PRO A 3 10.39 -26.01 4.95
N ARG A 4 10.88 -26.01 3.70
CA ARG A 4 11.01 -24.80 2.89
C ARG A 4 9.61 -24.29 2.58
N HIS A 5 9.31 -23.04 2.97
CA HIS A 5 8.08 -22.38 2.55
C HIS A 5 8.00 -22.38 1.00
N PRO A 6 6.84 -22.73 0.41
CA PRO A 6 6.66 -22.67 -1.03
C PRO A 6 6.74 -21.20 -1.48
N GLN A 7 7.78 -20.85 -2.22
CA GLN A 7 7.84 -19.58 -2.94
C GLN A 7 6.81 -19.61 -4.07
N VAL A 8 5.86 -18.67 -4.07
CA VAL A 8 4.88 -18.50 -5.14
C VAL A 8 5.38 -17.43 -6.10
N TYR A 9 5.58 -17.79 -7.37
CA TYR A 9 5.93 -16.85 -8.42
C TYR A 9 4.65 -16.14 -8.90
N VAL A 10 4.52 -14.85 -8.60
CA VAL A 10 3.46 -14.01 -9.16
C VAL A 10 3.96 -13.43 -10.50
N LYS A 11 3.20 -13.65 -11.57
CA LYS A 11 3.49 -13.09 -12.90
C LYS A 11 3.20 -11.59 -12.88
N VAL A 12 4.24 -10.79 -12.74
CA VAL A 12 4.15 -9.32 -12.84
C VAL A 12 4.11 -8.93 -14.32
N ASN A 13 3.02 -8.33 -14.78
CA ASN A 13 2.93 -7.75 -16.12
C ASN A 13 3.66 -6.40 -16.12
N ALA A 14 4.98 -6.41 -16.36
CA ALA A 14 5.92 -5.30 -16.22
C ALA A 14 5.64 -4.00 -17.02
N LYS A 15 4.54 -3.91 -17.79
CA LYS A 15 4.18 -2.72 -18.58
C LYS A 15 2.92 -1.99 -18.09
N VAL A 16 2.16 -2.57 -17.17
CA VAL A 16 0.86 -2.04 -16.72
C VAL A 16 0.93 -1.45 -15.29
N ASP A 17 1.93 -1.84 -14.49
CA ASP A 17 2.02 -1.46 -13.06
C ASP A 17 3.22 -0.57 -12.70
N ALA A 18 3.90 0.05 -13.68
CA ALA A 18 5.15 0.77 -13.43
C ALA A 18 4.99 1.95 -12.45
N GLY A 19 3.82 2.60 -12.45
CA GLY A 19 3.52 3.72 -11.55
C GLY A 19 3.27 3.27 -10.12
N ILE A 20 2.52 2.18 -9.91
CA ILE A 20 2.21 1.69 -8.56
C ILE A 20 3.35 0.88 -7.93
N ALA A 21 4.27 0.33 -8.73
CA ALA A 21 5.42 -0.44 -8.25
C ALA A 21 6.30 0.35 -7.26
N SER A 22 6.44 1.68 -7.44
CA SER A 22 7.19 2.53 -6.51
C SER A 22 6.52 2.58 -5.13
N LEU A 23 5.20 2.67 -5.10
CA LEU A 23 4.39 2.65 -3.89
C LEU A 23 4.46 1.28 -3.20
N ILE A 24 4.26 0.19 -3.95
CA ILE A 24 4.37 -1.17 -3.39
C ILE A 24 5.76 -1.38 -2.78
N SER A 25 6.82 -0.98 -3.49
CA SER A 25 8.19 -1.08 -2.99
C SER A 25 8.41 -0.27 -1.72
N ALA A 26 7.81 0.92 -1.60
CA ALA A 26 7.89 1.74 -0.41
C ALA A 26 7.18 1.09 0.78
N LEU A 27 5.98 0.54 0.55
CA LEU A 27 5.18 -0.17 1.55
C LEU A 27 5.85 -1.46 2.03
N SER A 28 6.50 -2.21 1.13
CA SER A 28 7.24 -3.44 1.47
C SER A 28 8.44 -3.22 2.39
N ARG A 29 8.83 -1.96 2.68
CA ARG A 29 9.87 -1.66 3.67
C ARG A 29 9.37 -1.78 5.11
N PHE A 30 8.06 -1.87 5.33
CA PHE A 30 7.50 -2.15 6.65
C PHE A 30 7.41 -3.67 6.88
N PRO A 31 8.13 -4.24 7.87
CA PRO A 31 8.30 -5.69 7.98
C PRO A 31 7.02 -6.51 8.16
N LEU A 32 5.97 -5.92 8.72
CA LEU A 32 4.68 -6.58 8.96
C LEU A 32 3.64 -6.29 7.88
N LEU A 33 3.98 -5.48 6.88
CA LEU A 33 3.06 -5.07 5.83
C LEU A 33 3.12 -6.08 4.68
N GLU A 34 1.98 -6.72 4.41
CA GLU A 34 1.83 -7.64 3.28
C GLU A 34 0.80 -7.09 2.30
N THR A 35 1.26 -6.67 1.13
CA THR A 35 0.39 -6.26 0.01
C THR A 35 -0.08 -7.50 -0.74
N PHE A 36 -1.37 -7.58 -1.08
CA PHE A 36 -1.91 -8.74 -1.80
C PHE A 36 -2.69 -8.40 -3.06
N GLU A 37 -3.18 -7.16 -3.19
CA GLU A 37 -3.82 -6.68 -4.41
C GLU A 37 -3.51 -5.20 -4.60
N SER A 38 -3.32 -4.78 -5.85
CA SER A 38 -3.12 -3.38 -6.18
C SER A 38 -3.63 -3.06 -7.58
N CYS A 39 -4.08 -1.83 -7.75
CA CYS A 39 -4.51 -1.26 -9.02
C CYS A 39 -3.93 0.15 -9.14
N GLN A 40 -3.25 0.45 -10.24
CA GLN A 40 -2.68 1.79 -10.48
C GLN A 40 -3.76 2.86 -10.70
N GLY A 41 -4.98 2.45 -11.07
CA GLY A 41 -5.98 3.39 -11.56
C GLY A 41 -5.55 4.06 -12.87
N ASP A 42 -6.26 5.13 -13.23
CA ASP A 42 -5.94 5.98 -14.36
C ASP A 42 -6.28 7.44 -14.01
N VAL A 43 -5.60 8.39 -14.65
CA VAL A 43 -5.76 9.83 -14.36
C VAL A 43 -6.99 10.41 -15.08
N GLY A 44 -7.68 9.61 -15.92
CA GLY A 44 -8.72 10.10 -16.82
C GLY A 44 -8.19 11.02 -17.91
N GLY A 45 -9.05 11.38 -18.85
CA GLY A 45 -8.80 12.44 -19.84
C GLY A 45 -9.31 13.81 -19.35
N GLU A 46 -9.13 14.86 -20.14
CA GLU A 46 -9.59 16.24 -19.80
C GLU A 46 -11.07 16.34 -19.39
N ASN A 47 -11.92 15.38 -19.76
CA ASN A 47 -13.35 15.36 -19.46
C ASN A 47 -13.85 14.01 -18.91
N GLU A 48 -12.96 13.13 -18.46
CA GLU A 48 -13.34 11.82 -17.90
C GLU A 48 -12.74 11.67 -16.50
N ALA A 49 -13.58 11.28 -15.53
CA ALA A 49 -13.10 10.96 -14.20
C ALA A 49 -12.25 9.68 -14.28
N GLY A 50 -10.99 9.78 -13.90
CA GLY A 50 -10.11 8.63 -13.84
C GLY A 50 -10.49 7.66 -12.73
N GLN A 51 -9.98 6.43 -12.81
CA GLN A 51 -10.12 5.45 -11.74
C GLN A 51 -9.06 5.68 -10.65
N PRO A 52 -9.41 5.61 -9.35
CA PRO A 52 -8.43 5.77 -8.29
C PRO A 52 -7.41 4.62 -8.29
N ALA A 53 -6.22 4.92 -7.79
CA ALA A 53 -5.26 3.90 -7.42
C ALA A 53 -5.66 3.28 -6.08
N VAL A 54 -5.55 1.96 -5.98
CA VAL A 54 -5.92 1.21 -4.77
C VAL A 54 -4.82 0.22 -4.42
N VAL A 55 -4.49 0.12 -3.13
CA VAL A 55 -3.64 -0.94 -2.58
C VAL A 55 -4.37 -1.61 -1.43
N PHE A 56 -4.44 -2.94 -1.46
CA PHE A 56 -4.90 -3.75 -0.36
C PHE A 56 -3.72 -4.41 0.35
N PHE A 57 -3.65 -4.23 1.67
CA PHE A 57 -2.61 -4.81 2.50
C PHE A 57 -3.12 -5.24 3.87
N SER A 58 -2.40 -6.15 4.51
CA SER A 58 -2.54 -6.47 5.94
C SER A 58 -1.36 -5.88 6.71
N TYR A 59 -1.56 -5.67 8.01
CA TYR A 59 -0.51 -5.22 8.92
C TYR A 59 -0.76 -5.81 10.31
N GLY A 60 -0.32 -7.05 10.52
CA GLY A 60 -0.43 -7.71 11.82
C GLY A 60 -1.87 -7.80 12.37
N SER A 61 -2.05 -7.54 13.67
CA SER A 61 -3.33 -7.52 14.37
C SER A 61 -4.12 -6.21 14.16
N TRP A 62 -5.36 -6.16 14.65
CA TRP A 62 -6.18 -4.95 14.58
C TRP A 62 -5.57 -3.76 15.33
N GLU A 63 -4.97 -4.02 16.49
CA GLU A 63 -4.24 -3.02 17.27
C GLU A 63 -3.07 -2.46 16.46
N GLU A 64 -2.31 -3.34 15.79
CA GLU A 64 -1.19 -2.94 14.94
C GLU A 64 -1.66 -2.15 13.71
N VAL A 65 -2.79 -2.51 13.10
CA VAL A 65 -3.42 -1.72 12.04
C VAL A 65 -3.80 -0.32 12.55
N VAL A 66 -4.40 -0.21 13.72
CA VAL A 66 -4.80 1.09 14.28
C VAL A 66 -3.60 1.99 14.52
N GLU A 67 -2.56 1.45 15.17
CA GLU A 67 -1.34 2.20 15.46
C GLU A 67 -0.58 2.56 14.18
N PHE A 68 -0.43 1.62 13.24
CA PHE A 68 0.33 1.87 12.02
C PHE A 68 -0.42 2.75 11.03
N VAL A 69 -1.68 2.43 10.72
CA VAL A 69 -2.42 3.12 9.66
C VAL A 69 -2.97 4.44 10.16
N PHE A 70 -3.75 4.43 11.24
CA PHE A 70 -4.51 5.61 11.64
C PHE A 70 -3.71 6.56 12.53
N ASN A 71 -2.79 6.07 13.35
CA ASN A 71 -1.95 6.95 14.19
C ASN A 71 -0.63 7.36 13.51
N PHE A 72 -0.05 6.52 12.64
CA PHE A 72 1.24 6.80 12.02
C PHE A 72 1.13 7.25 10.55
N LEU A 73 0.56 6.43 9.66
CA LEU A 73 0.63 6.62 8.22
C LEU A 73 -0.33 7.69 7.71
N ALA A 74 -1.63 7.57 8.01
CA ALA A 74 -2.68 8.45 7.50
C ALA A 74 -2.45 9.95 7.86
N PRO A 75 -2.06 10.31 9.11
CA PRO A 75 -1.77 11.70 9.45
C PRO A 75 -0.62 12.29 8.62
N ARG A 76 0.39 11.47 8.29
CA ARG A 76 1.56 11.92 7.53
C ARG A 76 1.31 12.07 6.04
N LEU A 77 0.33 11.34 5.51
CA LEU A 77 -0.13 11.52 4.12
C LEU A 77 -1.14 12.67 3.98
N ASN A 78 -1.56 13.30 5.08
CA ASN A 78 -2.31 14.57 5.09
C ASN A 78 -3.48 14.61 4.09
N GLY A 79 -4.30 13.56 4.04
CA GLY A 79 -5.47 13.46 3.17
C GLY A 79 -5.19 13.09 1.71
N GLN A 80 -3.95 12.77 1.33
CA GLN A 80 -3.61 12.30 -0.03
C GLN A 80 -4.09 10.88 -0.33
N ALA A 81 -4.39 10.11 0.72
CA ALA A 81 -4.96 8.78 0.61
C ALA A 81 -6.06 8.59 1.66
N MET A 82 -7.12 7.90 1.27
CA MET A 82 -8.17 7.43 2.16
C MET A 82 -7.86 5.99 2.59
N PHE A 83 -8.11 5.70 3.86
CA PHE A 83 -7.90 4.37 4.43
C PHE A 83 -9.23 3.83 4.94
N SER A 84 -9.56 2.59 4.56
CA SER A 84 -10.63 1.83 5.19
C SER A 84 -10.10 0.47 5.63
N ALA A 85 -10.56 -0.03 6.77
CA ALA A 85 -10.13 -1.31 7.30
C ALA A 85 -11.32 -2.23 7.51
N ARG A 86 -11.18 -3.50 7.14
CA ARG A 86 -12.21 -4.54 7.25
C ARG A 86 -11.59 -5.90 7.55
N ASN A 87 -12.40 -6.85 8.00
CA ASN A 87 -11.97 -8.24 8.09
C ASN A 87 -12.01 -8.89 6.71
N ARG A 88 -10.97 -9.67 6.39
CA ARG A 88 -11.01 -10.66 5.32
C ARG A 88 -11.85 -11.87 5.76
N PHE A 89 -12.20 -12.74 4.82
CA PHE A 89 -12.96 -13.97 5.08
C PHE A 89 -12.33 -14.88 6.16
N ASP A 90 -11.01 -14.87 6.30
CA ASP A 90 -10.26 -15.63 7.32
C ASP A 90 -10.19 -14.92 8.69
N GLY A 91 -10.81 -13.74 8.82
CA GLY A 91 -10.79 -12.92 10.02
C GLY A 91 -9.56 -12.03 10.17
N ALA A 92 -8.61 -12.07 9.22
CA ALA A 92 -7.43 -11.21 9.27
C ALA A 92 -7.81 -9.75 8.94
N PRO A 93 -7.21 -8.76 9.63
CA PRO A 93 -7.36 -7.35 9.27
C PRO A 93 -6.83 -7.08 7.87
N THR A 94 -7.62 -6.33 7.10
CA THR A 94 -7.29 -5.88 5.75
C THR A 94 -7.54 -4.39 5.67
N VAL A 95 -6.61 -3.68 5.06
CA VAL A 95 -6.66 -2.25 4.83
C VAL A 95 -6.71 -2.00 3.34
N GLU A 96 -7.66 -1.18 2.93
CA GLU A 96 -7.76 -0.59 1.61
C GLU A 96 -7.24 0.84 1.69
N MET A 97 -6.21 1.13 0.90
CA MET A 97 -5.66 2.45 0.71
C MET A 97 -6.02 2.93 -0.70
N GLU A 98 -6.92 3.90 -0.77
CA GLU A 98 -7.37 4.51 -2.01
C GLU A 98 -6.74 5.89 -2.16
N MET A 99 -6.27 6.23 -3.35
CA MET A 99 -5.69 7.53 -3.65
C MET A 99 -5.91 7.93 -5.12
N PRO A 100 -5.87 9.23 -5.46
CA PRO A 100 -5.80 9.67 -6.85
C PRO A 100 -4.60 9.07 -7.58
N ALA A 101 -4.81 8.59 -8.82
CA ALA A 101 -3.79 7.89 -9.59
C ALA A 101 -2.54 8.75 -9.89
N ASP A 102 -2.71 10.07 -10.00
CA ASP A 102 -1.64 11.05 -10.20
C ASP A 102 -0.77 11.28 -8.94
N LEU A 103 -1.29 10.94 -7.75
CA LEU A 103 -0.57 11.10 -6.48
C LEU A 103 0.28 9.88 -6.08
N VAL A 104 0.17 8.75 -6.78
CA VAL A 104 0.85 7.48 -6.42
C VAL A 104 2.34 7.68 -6.18
N ASN A 105 3.04 8.35 -7.10
CA ASN A 105 4.48 8.59 -6.97
C ASN A 105 4.82 9.54 -5.82
N GLN A 106 4.00 10.56 -5.57
CA GLN A 106 4.21 11.48 -4.46
C GLN A 106 4.06 10.77 -3.12
N ILE A 107 3.04 9.92 -2.99
CA ILE A 107 2.80 9.10 -1.80
C ILE A 107 3.96 8.12 -1.58
N ALA A 108 4.44 7.47 -2.64
CA ALA A 108 5.61 6.58 -2.56
C ALA A 108 6.88 7.30 -2.05
N ILE A 109 7.10 8.54 -2.50
CA ILE A 109 8.21 9.39 -2.03
C ILE A 109 8.03 9.71 -0.54
N ALA A 110 6.83 10.15 -0.14
CA ALA A 110 6.52 10.48 1.25
C ALA A 110 6.77 9.28 2.18
N ILE A 111 6.27 8.09 1.81
CA ILE A 111 6.50 6.86 2.58
C ILE A 111 8.00 6.56 2.72
N ASN A 112 8.77 6.70 1.64
CA ASN A 112 10.21 6.47 1.71
C ASN A 112 10.95 7.44 2.63
N LEU A 113 10.47 8.67 2.78
CA LEU A 113 11.01 9.62 3.75
C LEU A 113 10.72 9.15 5.18
N PHE A 114 9.50 8.71 5.47
CA PHE A 114 9.12 8.21 6.80
C PHE A 114 9.94 6.98 7.22
N VAL A 115 10.21 6.08 6.28
CA VAL A 115 11.06 4.91 6.58
C VAL A 115 12.50 5.34 6.89
N LYS A 116 13.07 6.29 6.15
CA LYS A 116 14.42 6.81 6.42
C LYS A 116 14.51 7.49 7.78
N GLU A 117 13.50 8.26 8.17
CA GLU A 117 13.43 8.88 9.50
C GLU A 117 13.47 7.84 10.62
N ARG A 118 12.81 6.69 10.42
CA ARG A 118 12.78 5.58 11.39
C ARG A 118 14.09 4.78 11.45
N GLU A 119 14.85 4.72 10.35
CA GLU A 119 16.14 4.04 10.29
C GLU A 119 17.31 4.92 10.80
N GLY A 120 17.14 6.24 10.81
CA GLY A 120 18.16 7.21 11.17
C GLY A 120 18.07 7.81 12.59
N GLY A 121 17.07 7.41 13.38
CA GLY A 121 16.88 7.82 14.78
C GLY A 121 17.10 6.67 15.74
#